data_AF-V4P914-F1
#
_entry.id   AF-V4P914-F1
#
_cell.length_a   1.000
_cell.length_b   1.000
_cell.length_c   1.000
_cell.angle_alpha   90.00
_cell.angle_beta   90.00
_cell.angle_gamma   90.00
#
_symmetry.space_group_name_H-M   'P 1'
#
loop_
_entity.id
_entity.type
_entity.pdbx_description
1 polymer ?
#
loop_
_entity_poly.entity_id
_entity_poly.type
_entity_poly.pdbx_seq_one_letter_code
_entity_poly.pdbx_strand_id
1 'polypeptide(L)'
;NEDSKLVQKIVQNVCDKIYSESEPADKTSEFVGISFHKKCMKSLLSVETKDVQMVGVWGMGCRGKTTIAKYVFDDISSQFPARCFVENVKTDSQKHGASHLWKQIMSDIFPKTDHV
;
A
#
# COMPACT_ATOMS: atom_id res chain seq x y z
N ASN A 1 -9.81 9.14 -37.93
CA ASN A 1 -9.68 10.30 -37.03
C ASN A 1 -8.25 10.35 -36.54
N GLU A 2 -7.46 11.34 -36.96
CA GLU A 2 -6.00 11.40 -36.70
C GLU A 2 -5.67 11.65 -35.22
N ASP A 3 -6.52 12.39 -34.51
CA ASP A 3 -6.36 12.67 -33.07
C ASP A 3 -6.33 11.38 -32.23
N SER A 4 -7.17 10.40 -32.56
CA SER A 4 -7.22 9.12 -31.85
C SER A 4 -5.93 8.31 -32.01
N LYS A 5 -5.26 8.42 -33.17
CA LYS A 5 -3.99 7.74 -33.43
C LYS A 5 -2.85 8.40 -32.66
N LEU A 6 -2.90 9.72 -32.54
CA LEU A 6 -1.95 10.52 -31.76
C LEU A 6 -2.05 10.20 -30.26
N VAL A 7 -3.27 10.12 -29.72
CA VAL A 7 -3.51 9.71 -28.33
C VAL A 7 -3.00 8.30 -28.07
N GLN A 8 -3.32 7.33 -28.94
CA GLN A 8 -2.82 5.95 -28.80
C GLN A 8 -1.28 5.89 -28.82
N LYS A 9 -0.64 6.66 -29.69
CA LYS A 9 0.82 6.72 -29.77
C LYS A 9 1.44 7.32 -28.51
N ILE A 10 0.81 8.34 -27.91
CA ILE A 10 1.26 8.91 -26.63
C ILE A 10 1.11 7.89 -25.51
N VAL A 11 -0.05 7.23 -25.40
CA VAL A 11 -0.31 6.20 -24.39
C VAL A 11 0.70 5.07 -24.52
N GLN A 12 0.93 4.57 -25.74
CA GLN A 12 1.89 3.50 -26.00
C GLN A 12 3.31 3.91 -25.60
N ASN A 13 3.77 5.11 -26.02
CA ASN A 13 5.10 5.59 -25.66
C ASN A 13 5.29 5.76 -24.14
N VAL A 14 4.26 6.23 -23.42
CA VAL A 14 4.32 6.37 -21.96
C VAL A 14 4.36 5.01 -21.30
N CYS A 15 3.52 4.07 -21.73
CA CYS A 15 3.54 2.69 -21.25
C CYS A 15 4.91 2.05 -21.51
N ASP A 16 5.39 2.09 -22.75
CA ASP A 16 6.66 1.49 -23.13
C ASP A 16 7.81 2.07 -22.31
N LYS A 17 7.83 3.38 -22.06
CA LYS A 17 8.86 4.00 -21.22
C LYS A 17 8.79 3.54 -19.75
N ILE A 18 7.59 3.46 -19.17
CA ILE A 18 7.38 3.00 -17.79
C ILE A 18 7.76 1.52 -17.63
N TYR A 19 7.44 0.69 -18.62
CA TYR A 19 7.64 -0.76 -18.56
C TYR A 19 8.99 -1.24 -19.13
N SER A 20 9.69 -0.43 -19.92
CA SER A 20 11.06 -0.74 -20.42
C SER A 20 12.16 -0.33 -19.45
N GLU A 21 11.91 0.65 -18.57
CA GLU A 21 12.80 0.96 -17.44
C GLU A 21 12.68 -0.11 -16.32
N SER A 22 11.65 -0.96 -16.35
CA SER A 22 11.49 -2.11 -15.47
C SER A 22 12.06 -3.42 -16.06
N GLU A 23 13.37 -3.49 -16.26
CA GLU A 23 14.06 -4.80 -16.27
C GLU A 23 13.95 -5.44 -14.87
N PRO A 24 14.15 -6.77 -14.68
CA PRO A 24 13.97 -7.44 -13.39
C PRO A 24 15.17 -7.15 -12.47
N ALA A 25 15.44 -5.87 -12.22
CA ALA A 25 16.27 -5.43 -11.13
C ALA A 25 15.49 -5.71 -9.85
N ASP A 26 15.95 -6.71 -9.12
CA ASP A 26 15.75 -6.94 -7.69
C ASP A 26 14.87 -5.86 -7.03
N LYS A 27 13.62 -6.23 -6.68
CA LYS A 27 12.42 -5.39 -6.38
C LYS A 27 12.55 -4.37 -5.23
N THR A 28 13.70 -3.74 -5.07
CA THR A 28 14.10 -3.00 -3.88
C THR A 28 14.84 -1.69 -4.20
N SER A 29 15.26 -1.46 -5.45
CA SER A 29 16.20 -0.38 -5.77
C SER A 29 15.62 0.87 -6.45
N GLU A 30 14.31 0.97 -6.74
CA GLU A 30 13.83 2.05 -7.63
C GLU A 30 12.95 3.15 -7.01
N PHE A 31 13.04 3.36 -5.69
CA PHE A 31 12.53 4.61 -5.10
C PHE A 31 13.55 5.14 -4.10
N VAL A 32 14.45 6.00 -4.60
CA VAL A 32 15.38 6.77 -3.76
C VAL A 32 14.55 7.56 -2.72
N GLY A 33 14.53 7.08 -1.47
CA GLY A 33 13.76 7.65 -0.36
C GLY A 33 12.71 6.72 0.25
N ILE A 34 12.03 5.88 -0.53
CA ILE A 34 11.03 4.93 0.02
C ILE A 34 11.73 3.83 0.82
N SER A 35 12.86 3.32 0.33
CA SER A 35 13.67 2.31 1.05
C SER A 35 14.19 2.85 2.39
N PHE A 36 14.53 4.14 2.47
CA PHE A 36 14.91 4.82 3.71
C PHE A 36 13.73 4.91 4.68
N HIS A 37 12.58 5.45 4.23
CA HIS A 37 11.38 5.54 5.06
C HIS A 37 10.90 4.17 5.54
N LYS A 38 11.00 3.13 4.69
CA LYS A 38 10.73 1.73 5.08
C LYS A 38 11.62 1.28 6.22
N LYS A 39 12.94 1.50 6.14
CA LYS A 39 13.88 1.12 7.21
C LYS A 39 13.54 1.84 8.52
N CYS A 40 13.23 3.13 8.46
CA CYS A 40 12.77 3.90 9.62
C CYS A 40 11.48 3.33 10.22
N MET A 41 10.46 3.07 9.39
CA MET A 41 9.18 2.53 9.86
C MET A 41 9.32 1.13 10.46
N LYS A 42 10.12 0.24 9.87
CA LYS A 42 10.41 -1.08 10.47
C LYS A 42 11.06 -0.98 11.84
N SER A 43 12.03 -0.06 11.99
CA SER A 43 12.68 0.18 13.27
C SER A 43 11.70 0.70 14.31
N LEU A 44 10.76 1.58 13.92
CA LEU A 44 9.74 2.13 14.81
C LEU A 44 8.66 1.13 15.18
N LEU A 45 8.35 0.19 14.29
CA LEU A 45 7.35 -0.87 14.49
C LEU A 45 7.88 -2.04 15.34
N SER A 46 9.19 -2.08 15.62
CA SER A 46 9.85 -3.09 16.46
C SER A 46 9.25 -4.50 16.27
N VAL A 47 9.17 -4.94 15.02
CA VAL A 47 8.37 -6.09 14.56
C VAL A 47 8.69 -7.40 15.31
N GLU A 48 9.85 -7.46 15.98
CA GLU A 48 10.31 -8.59 16.79
C GLU A 48 9.69 -8.64 18.20
N THR A 49 8.99 -7.59 18.63
CA THR A 49 8.33 -7.51 19.94
C THR A 49 6.85 -7.89 19.85
N LYS A 50 6.28 -8.42 20.93
CA LYS A 50 4.85 -8.79 21.00
C LYS A 50 3.95 -7.62 21.47
N ASP A 51 4.51 -6.43 21.63
CA ASP A 51 3.80 -5.26 22.12
C ASP A 51 2.98 -4.58 21.01
N VAL A 52 1.92 -3.89 21.40
CA VAL A 52 1.09 -3.11 20.48
C VAL A 52 1.82 -1.80 20.16
N GLN A 53 2.12 -1.58 18.87
CA GLN A 53 2.80 -0.38 18.41
C GLN A 53 1.97 0.36 17.36
N MET A 54 1.94 1.68 17.44
CA MET A 54 1.26 2.55 16.49
C MET A 54 2.26 3.56 15.91
N VAL A 55 2.35 3.62 14.58
CA VAL A 55 3.23 4.53 13.86
C VAL A 55 2.39 5.37 12.89
N GLY A 56 2.58 6.69 12.93
CA GLY A 56 1.90 7.64 12.06
C GLY A 56 2.85 8.24 11.02
N VAL A 57 2.41 8.32 9.76
CA VAL A 57 3.12 9.05 8.69
C VAL A 57 2.39 10.37 8.43
N TRP A 58 3.02 11.49 8.77
CA TRP A 58 2.43 12.84 8.61
C TRP A 58 3.21 13.71 7.62
N GLY A 59 2.67 14.88 7.28
CA GLY A 59 3.34 15.89 6.44
C GLY A 59 2.46 16.42 5.30
N MET A 60 3.05 17.29 4.46
CA MET A 60 2.38 17.95 3.34
C MET A 60 1.74 16.95 2.33
N GLY A 61 0.68 17.37 1.64
CA GLY A 61 -0.03 16.57 0.63
C GLY A 61 0.85 16.06 -0.52
N CYS A 62 0.34 15.09 -1.28
CA CYS A 62 0.94 14.52 -2.51
C CYS A 62 2.27 13.75 -2.40
N ARG A 63 2.97 13.76 -1.26
CA ARG A 63 4.26 13.05 -1.10
C ARG A 63 4.15 11.52 -0.88
N GLY A 64 3.03 10.90 -1.26
CA GLY A 64 2.90 9.44 -1.19
C GLY A 64 2.89 8.84 0.22
N LYS A 65 2.38 9.56 1.24
CA LYS A 65 2.29 9.04 2.62
C LYS A 65 1.55 7.70 2.69
N THR A 66 0.39 7.61 2.03
CA THR A 66 -0.39 6.38 1.91
C THR A 66 0.39 5.30 1.15
N THR A 67 1.13 5.70 0.11
CA THR A 67 1.99 4.79 -0.68
C THR A 67 3.06 4.15 0.18
N ILE A 68 3.75 4.92 1.03
CA ILE A 68 4.76 4.40 1.95
C ILE A 68 4.12 3.45 2.97
N ALA A 69 2.98 3.82 3.55
CA ALA A 69 2.26 2.95 4.49
C ALA A 69 1.87 1.60 3.85
N LYS A 70 1.37 1.63 2.61
CA LYS A 70 1.05 0.43 1.83
C LYS A 70 2.27 -0.42 1.53
N TYR A 71 3.35 0.21 1.06
CA TYR A 71 4.60 -0.50 0.76
C TYR A 71 5.21 -1.19 1.99
N VAL A 72 5.16 -0.54 3.16
CA VAL A 72 5.61 -1.15 4.42
C VAL A 72 4.68 -2.30 4.83
N PHE A 73 3.36 -2.13 4.71
CA PHE A 73 2.39 -3.19 5.00
C PHE A 73 2.63 -4.43 4.13
N ASP A 74 2.77 -4.27 2.81
CA ASP A 74 2.97 -5.38 1.88
C ASP A 74 4.23 -6.19 2.22
N ASP A 75 5.26 -5.51 2.73
CA ASP A 75 6.56 -6.11 3.05
C ASP A 75 6.61 -6.87 4.38
N ILE A 76 5.89 -6.40 5.42
CA ILE A 76 5.94 -7.03 6.75
C ILE A 76 4.70 -7.87 7.07
N SER A 77 3.59 -7.66 6.37
CA SER A 77 2.31 -8.25 6.76
C SER A 77 2.32 -9.79 6.75
N SER A 78 3.15 -10.41 5.91
CA SER A 78 3.32 -11.88 5.87
C SER A 78 3.92 -12.47 7.14
N GLN A 79 4.55 -11.64 7.99
CA GLN A 79 5.11 -12.05 9.28
C GLN A 79 4.02 -12.16 10.36
N PHE A 80 2.81 -11.66 10.09
CA PHE A 80 1.68 -11.66 11.01
C PHE A 80 0.64 -12.68 10.57
N PRO A 81 0.07 -13.48 11.50
CA PRO A 81 -0.94 -14.48 11.18
C PRO A 81 -2.26 -13.86 10.71
N ALA A 82 -2.54 -12.62 11.14
CA ALA A 82 -3.70 -11.86 10.72
C ALA A 82 -3.27 -10.45 10.33
N ARG A 83 -3.81 -9.94 9.22
CA ARG A 83 -3.39 -8.68 8.61
C ARG A 83 -4.57 -8.04 7.88
N CYS A 84 -4.67 -6.72 7.94
CA CYS A 84 -5.70 -5.95 7.24
C CYS A 84 -5.12 -4.59 6.85
N PHE A 85 -5.41 -4.15 5.63
CA PHE A 85 -5.08 -2.81 5.16
C PHE A 85 -6.36 -2.08 4.77
N VAL A 86 -6.68 -1.02 5.51
CA VAL A 86 -7.91 -0.26 5.31
C VAL A 86 -7.57 1.06 4.64
N GLU A 87 -7.97 1.20 3.38
CA GLU A 87 -7.85 2.44 2.61
C GLU A 87 -9.06 3.35 2.84
N ASN A 88 -8.94 4.64 2.48
CA ASN A 88 -10.07 5.58 2.41
C ASN A 88 -10.96 5.70 3.67
N VAL A 89 -10.42 5.36 4.84
CA VAL A 89 -11.11 5.36 6.15
C VAL A 89 -12.05 6.55 6.35
N LYS A 90 -11.57 7.78 6.07
CA LYS A 90 -12.38 8.99 6.21
C LYS A 90 -13.62 8.96 5.30
N THR A 91 -13.43 8.68 4.03
CA THR A 91 -14.50 8.66 3.02
C THR A 91 -15.50 7.55 3.30
N ASP A 92 -15.01 6.35 3.63
CA ASP A 92 -15.85 5.18 3.81
C ASP A 92 -16.59 5.22 5.15
N SER A 93 -15.97 5.74 6.20
CA SER A 93 -16.65 6.01 7.47
C SER A 93 -17.76 7.05 7.30
N GLN A 94 -17.58 8.05 6.45
CA GLN A 94 -18.61 9.06 6.20
C GLN A 94 -19.78 8.51 5.38
N LYS A 95 -19.51 7.63 4.41
CA LYS A 95 -20.54 7.04 3.54
C LYS A 95 -21.33 5.91 4.20
N HIS A 96 -20.63 5.02 4.92
CA HIS A 96 -21.21 3.74 5.38
C HIS A 96 -21.17 3.59 6.91
N GLY A 97 -20.53 4.52 7.62
CA GLY A 97 -20.36 4.47 9.07
C GLY A 97 -19.16 3.62 9.51
N ALA A 98 -18.75 3.81 10.77
CA ALA A 98 -17.63 3.07 11.36
C ALA A 98 -17.88 1.56 11.46
N SER A 99 -19.16 1.14 11.54
CA SER A 99 -19.55 -0.27 11.58
C SER A 99 -19.18 -1.02 10.30
N HIS A 100 -19.19 -0.35 9.15
CA HIS A 100 -18.76 -0.92 7.88
C HIS A 100 -17.25 -1.23 7.89
N LEU A 101 -16.44 -0.26 8.31
CA LEU A 101 -14.98 -0.44 8.43
C LEU A 101 -14.64 -1.54 9.43
N TRP A 102 -15.33 -1.60 10.57
CA TRP A 102 -15.14 -2.67 11.54
C TRP A 102 -15.48 -4.05 10.98
N LYS A 103 -16.56 -4.18 10.20
CA LYS A 103 -16.90 -5.44 9.55
C LYS A 103 -15.82 -5.88 8.56
N GLN A 104 -15.27 -4.94 7.78
CA GLN A 104 -14.16 -5.22 6.87
C GLN A 104 -12.92 -5.72 7.64
N ILE A 105 -12.50 -4.99 8.68
CA ILE A 105 -11.36 -5.38 9.51
C ILE A 105 -11.56 -6.79 10.11
N MET A 106 -12.75 -7.07 10.65
CA MET A 106 -13.05 -8.37 11.24
C MET A 106 -13.02 -9.49 10.21
N SER A 107 -13.53 -9.25 8.99
CA SER A 107 -13.49 -10.23 7.91
C SER A 107 -12.07 -10.55 7.45
N ASP A 108 -11.18 -9.56 7.43
CA ASP A 108 -9.80 -9.72 6.99
C ASP A 108 -8.93 -10.40 8.06
N ILE A 109 -9.14 -10.07 9.34
CA ILE A 109 -8.36 -10.59 10.47
C ILE A 109 -8.86 -11.96 10.93
N PHE A 110 -10.17 -12.23 10.80
CA PHE A 110 -10.79 -13.49 11.18
C PHE A 110 -11.49 -14.12 9.97
N PRO A 111 -10.73 -14.70 9.01
CA PRO A 111 -11.33 -15.41 7.89
C PRO A 111 -12.26 -16.50 8.43
N LYS A 112 -13.46 -16.60 7.85
CA LYS A 112 -14.37 -17.70 8.17
C LYS A 112 -13.65 -19.01 7.82
N THR A 113 -13.38 -19.80 8.84
CA THR A 113 -12.97 -21.20 8.66
C THR A 113 -14.24 -21.92 8.23
N ASP A 114 -14.35 -22.24 6.93
CA ASP A 114 -15.35 -23.19 6.49
C ASP A 114 -15.06 -24.51 7.22
N HIS A 115 -15.95 -24.90 8.12
CA HIS A 115 -15.88 -26.19 8.79
C HIS A 115 -15.93 -27.30 7.73
N VAL A 116 -14.82 -28.02 7.57
CA VAL A 116 -14.75 -29.31 6.87
C VAL A 116 -15.58 -30.34 7.63
#